data_AF-A0A974NXP4-F1
#
_entry.id   AF-A0A974NXP4-F1
#
_cell.length_a   1.000
_cell.length_b   1.000
_cell.length_c   1.000
_cell.angle_alpha   90.00
_cell.angle_beta   90.00
_cell.angle_gamma   90.00
#
_symmetry.space_group_name_H-M   'P 1'
#
loop_
_entity.id
_entity.type
_entity.pdbx_description
1 polymer ?
#
loop_
_entity_poly.entity_id
_entity_poly.type
_entity_poly.pdbx_seq_one_letter_code
_entity_poly.pdbx_strand_id
1 'polypeptide(L)' 'MDLSFSRFALNAQPTVLPADLAVMVVGITARQASSPTARFQGNLMALPVAGNLFAPTHGSFNPEMAASITRWKQR' A
#
# COMPACT_ATOMS: atom_id res chain seq x y z
N MET A 1 7.91 -3.63 11.81
CA MET A 1 6.72 -2.78 11.99
C MET A 1 5.52 -3.62 11.55
N ASP A 2 4.65 -3.99 12.49
CA ASP A 2 3.46 -4.81 12.22
C ASP A 2 2.31 -3.89 11.79
N LEU A 3 1.79 -4.09 10.59
CA LEU A 3 0.72 -3.30 9.97
C LEU A 3 -0.63 -4.05 9.97
N SER A 4 -0.85 -4.91 10.95
CA SER A 4 -2.09 -5.66 11.10
C SER A 4 -3.28 -4.73 11.46
N PHE A 5 -4.01 -4.25 10.45
CA PHE A 5 -5.22 -3.41 10.63
C PHE A 5 -6.48 -4.19 11.05
N SER A 6 -6.43 -5.52 11.11
CA SER A 6 -7.62 -6.37 11.25
C SER A 6 -8.32 -6.29 12.60
N ARG A 7 -7.71 -5.68 13.63
CA ARG A 7 -8.27 -5.68 15.00
C ARG A 7 -9.26 -4.54 15.30
N PHE A 8 -9.24 -3.44 14.53
CA PHE A 8 -10.02 -2.25 14.89
C PHE A 8 -11.49 -2.27 14.43
N ALA A 9 -11.91 -3.23 13.60
CA ALA A 9 -13.24 -3.19 12.97
C ALA A 9 -14.34 -3.98 13.71
N LEU A 10 -14.01 -4.97 14.53
CA LEU A 10 -15.02 -5.93 15.01
C LEU A 10 -15.77 -5.49 16.28
N ASN A 11 -15.18 -4.61 17.11
CA ASN A 11 -15.73 -4.24 18.42
C ASN A 11 -15.88 -2.72 18.63
N ALA A 12 -15.71 -1.91 17.60
CA ALA A 12 -15.93 -0.47 17.71
C ALA A 12 -17.44 -0.19 17.67
N GLN A 13 -17.99 0.39 18.74
CA GLN A 13 -19.28 1.08 18.66
C GLN A 13 -19.19 2.12 17.54
N PRO A 14 -19.98 2.02 16.45
CA PRO A 14 -19.89 2.97 15.37
C PRO A 14 -20.35 4.33 15.89
N THR A 15 -19.41 5.24 16.09
CA THR A 15 -19.75 6.64 16.36
C THR A 15 -20.45 7.18 15.12
N VAL A 16 -21.61 7.79 15.30
CA VAL A 16 -22.32 8.45 14.20
C VAL A 16 -21.49 9.65 13.78
N LEU A 17 -20.92 9.60 12.58
CA LEU A 17 -20.19 10.71 12.01
C LEU A 17 -21.20 11.79 11.57
N PRO A 18 -21.09 13.04 12.07
CA PRO A 18 -21.88 14.15 11.56
C PRO A 18 -21.78 14.25 10.03
N ALA A 19 -22.88 14.60 9.37
CA ALA A 19 -22.98 14.55 7.91
C ALA A 19 -21.88 15.35 7.20
N ASP A 20 -21.57 16.55 7.68
CA ASP A 20 -20.53 17.41 7.10
C ASP A 20 -19.13 16.77 7.18
N LEU A 21 -18.84 16.07 8.29
CA LEU A 21 -17.59 15.34 8.46
C LEU A 21 -17.55 14.10 7.58
N ALA A 22 -18.68 13.42 7.37
CA ALA A 22 -18.76 12.29 6.43
C ALA A 22 -18.44 12.74 5.00
N VAL A 23 -19.01 13.86 4.56
CA VAL A 23 -18.72 14.45 3.24
C VAL A 23 -17.23 14.80 3.11
N MET A 24 -16.64 15.41 4.15
CA MET A 24 -15.22 15.73 4.17
C MET A 24 -14.34 14.47 4.07
N VAL A 25 -14.62 13.43 4.87
CA VAL A 25 -13.88 12.17 4.85
C VAL A 25 -13.98 11.48 3.49
N VAL A 26 -15.17 11.49 2.86
CA VAL A 26 -15.34 10.98 1.49
C VAL A 26 -14.45 11.73 0.49
N GLY A 27 -14.39 13.07 0.57
CA GLY A 27 -13.52 13.87 -0.30
C GLY A 27 -12.04 13.54 -0.12
N ILE A 28 -11.59 13.39 1.13
CA ILE A 28 -10.20 13.04 1.46
C ILE A 28 -9.86 11.64 0.94
N THR A 29 -10.72 10.66 1.23
CA THR A 29 -10.50 9.26 0.81
C THR A 29 -10.50 9.12 -0.72
N ALA A 30 -11.41 9.82 -1.42
CA ALA A 30 -11.41 9.87 -2.88
C ALA A 30 -10.10 10.45 -3.44
N ARG A 31 -9.59 11.54 -2.85
CA ARG A 31 -8.28 12.10 -3.24
C ARG A 31 -7.15 11.11 -2.99
N GLN A 32 -7.12 10.45 -1.83
CA GLN A 32 -6.09 9.45 -1.50
C GLN A 32 -6.13 8.27 -2.49
N ALA A 33 -7.33 7.75 -2.79
CA ALA A 33 -7.52 6.68 -3.76
C ALA A 33 -7.12 7.09 -5.19
N SER A 34 -7.24 8.37 -5.54
CA SER A 34 -6.84 8.91 -6.84
C SER A 34 -5.35 9.28 -6.95
N SER A 35 -4.58 9.18 -5.86
CA SER A 35 -3.17 9.56 -5.84
C SER A 35 -2.32 8.71 -6.80
N PRO A 36 -1.18 9.22 -7.30
CA PRO A 36 -0.27 8.44 -8.16
C PRO A 36 0.16 7.11 -7.54
N THR A 37 0.43 7.10 -6.23
CA THR A 37 0.80 5.88 -5.48
C THR A 37 -0.34 4.87 -5.43
N ALA A 38 -1.56 5.31 -5.11
CA ALA A 38 -2.73 4.42 -5.06
C ALA A 38 -3.05 3.83 -6.44
N ARG A 39 -2.92 4.63 -7.51
CA ARG A 39 -3.08 4.16 -8.90
C ARG A 39 -2.04 3.12 -9.27
N PHE A 40 -0.77 3.37 -8.94
CA PHE A 40 0.31 2.41 -9.17
C PHE A 40 0.08 1.10 -8.39
N GLN A 41 -0.28 1.21 -7.11
CA GLN A 41 -0.55 0.05 -6.26
C GLN A 41 -1.76 -0.76 -6.74
N GLY A 42 -2.84 -0.11 -7.18
CA GLY A 42 -4.01 -0.78 -7.76
C GLY A 42 -3.66 -1.56 -9.03
N ASN A 43 -2.84 -0.99 -9.91
CA ASN A 43 -2.35 -1.69 -11.10
C ASN A 43 -1.46 -2.90 -10.75
N LEU A 44 -0.62 -2.79 -9.71
CA LEU A 44 0.23 -3.89 -9.26
C LEU A 44 -0.59 -5.03 -8.65
N MET A 45 -1.64 -4.72 -7.90
CA MET A 45 -2.54 -5.72 -7.29
C MET A 45 -3.49 -6.38 -8.28
N ALA A 46 -3.75 -5.75 -9.43
CA ALA A 46 -4.57 -6.32 -10.51
C ALA A 46 -3.84 -7.39 -11.34
N LEU A 47 -2.52 -7.54 -11.18
CA LEU A 47 -1.77 -8.60 -11.82
C LEU A 47 -1.99 -9.91 -11.06
N PRO A 48 -2.20 -11.05 -11.75
CA PRO A 48 -2.25 -12.35 -11.09
C PRO A 48 -0.97 -12.52 -10.27
N VAL A 49 -1.13 -12.89 -9.00
CA VAL A 49 0.00 -13.12 -8.11
C VAL A 49 0.78 -14.31 -8.66
N ALA A 50 1.79 -14.04 -9.48
CA ALA A 50 2.78 -15.04 -9.83
C ALA A 50 3.37 -15.52 -8.49
N GLY A 51 3.31 -16.82 -8.22
CA GLY A 51 3.60 -17.43 -6.91
C GLY A 51 5.00 -17.17 -6.33
N ASN A 52 5.80 -16.33 -6.99
CA ASN A 52 7.15 -15.95 -6.61
C ASN A 52 7.32 -14.44 -6.31
N LEU A 53 6.25 -13.62 -6.35
CA LEU A 53 6.32 -12.15 -6.15
C LEU A 53 6.79 -11.73 -4.74
N PHE A 54 6.65 -12.61 -3.75
CA PHE A 54 7.15 -12.40 -2.38
C PHE A 54 8.39 -13.25 -2.04
N ALA A 55 8.95 -13.94 -3.03
CA ALA A 55 10.20 -14.70 -2.90
C ALA A 55 11.20 -14.27 -3.98
N PRO A 56 11.62 -12.98 -4.01
CA PRO A 56 12.64 -12.55 -4.95
C PRO A 56 13.94 -13.32 -4.68
N THR A 57 14.50 -13.94 -5.72
CA THR A 57 15.72 -14.78 -5.67
C THR A 57 16.93 -14.05 -5.06
N HIS A 58 16.89 -12.71 -5.01
CA HIS A 58 17.93 -11.84 -4.45
C HIS A 58 17.46 -11.04 -3.21
N GLY A 59 16.29 -11.35 -2.63
CA GLY A 59 15.72 -10.60 -1.51
C GLY A 59 15.20 -9.20 -1.86
N SER A 60 15.33 -8.77 -3.12
CA SER A 60 14.88 -7.46 -3.59
C SER A 60 13.64 -7.55 -4.46
N PHE A 61 12.61 -6.77 -4.12
CA PHE A 61 11.37 -6.66 -4.90
C PHE A 61 11.59 -6.11 -6.32
N ASN A 62 12.77 -5.52 -6.60
CA ASN A 62 13.15 -5.03 -7.91
C ASN A 62 14.67 -5.26 -8.12
N PRO A 63 15.09 -6.07 -9.11
CA PRO A 63 16.50 -6.35 -9.38
C PRO A 63 17.29 -5.10 -9.80
N GLU A 64 16.68 -4.19 -10.57
CA GLU A 64 17.29 -2.91 -10.98
C GLU A 64 17.54 -1.99 -9.77
N MET A 65 16.60 -1.98 -8.82
CA MET A 65 16.74 -1.19 -7.59
C MET A 65 17.79 -1.80 -6.65
N ALA A 66 17.91 -3.12 -6.58
CA ALA A 66 18.99 -3.76 -5.83
C ALA A 66 20.37 -3.47 -6.43
N ALA A 67 20.48 -3.51 -7.76
CA ALA A 67 21.71 -3.17 -8.46
C ALA A 67 22.12 -1.71 -8.20
N SER A 68 21.15 -0.78 -8.23
CA SER A 68 21.41 0.64 -7.96
C SER A 68 21.87 0.89 -6.52
N ILE A 69 21.21 0.27 -5.53
CA ILE A 69 21.58 0.40 -4.11
C ILE A 69 22.90 -0.31 -3.81
N THR A 70 23.26 -1.40 -4.48
CA THR A 70 24.50 -2.16 -4.16
C THR A 70 25.74 -1.60 -4.87
N ARG A 71 25.57 -0.65 -5.81
CA ARG A 71 26.65 -0.05 -6.61
C ARG A 71 27.73 0.65 -5.77
N TRP A 72 27.42 1.09 -4.55
CA TRP A 72 28.43 1.69 -3.66
C TRP A 72 29.54 0.72 -3.23
N LYS A 73 29.29 -0.60 -3.24
CA LYS A 73 30.31 -1.61 -2.89
C LYS A 73 31.38 -1.82 -3.96
N GLN A 74 31.20 -1.24 -5.15
CA GLN A 74 32.14 -1.33 -6.28
C GLN A 74 33.03 -0.09 -6.43
N ARG A 75 33.02 0.80 -5.43
CA ARG A 75 33.98 1.89 -5.24
C ARG A 75 34.84 1.59 -4.03
#